data_AF-A0A660MS56-F1
#
_entry.id   AF-A0A660MS56-F1
#
_cell.length_a   1.000
_cell.length_b   1.000
_cell.length_c   1.000
_cell.angle_alpha   90.00
_cell.angle_beta   90.00
_cell.angle_gamma   90.00
#
_symmetry.space_group_name_H-M   'P 1'
#
loop_
_entity.id
_entity.type
_entity.pdbx_description
1 polymer ?
#
loop_
_entity_poly.entity_id
_entity_poly.type
_entity_poly.pdbx_seq_one_letter_code
_entity_poly.pdbx_strand_id
1 'polypeptide(L)'
;MAKKLKLTDIQRYLERTFRKFSNYTKHQKTFVLFLFVLAAVLILLPIAKITPITQGQSSYSIWLLGKTYFKSAIVIVLSLGFLFGWNMHTNFKRFIIKYLGFRETEPVLNFMFLWIIVAAYMGILDTLGLVSQNTGTIGIAWGLSVQLIVLVVGLIMSVIEVWKSANQNSQKTKILNIVDDDAPKRTENKRVLQHLFEDEEL
;
A
#
# COMPACT_ATOMS: atom_id res chain seq x y z
N MET A 1 2.66 -23.08 -28.72
CA MET A 1 3.63 -22.20 -29.43
C MET A 1 4.06 -21.09 -28.48
N ALA A 2 5.21 -21.21 -27.81
CA ALA A 2 5.70 -20.19 -26.87
C ALA A 2 6.41 -19.07 -27.66
N LYS A 3 5.87 -17.86 -27.58
CA LYS A 3 6.43 -16.66 -28.23
C LYS A 3 7.78 -16.35 -27.56
N LYS A 4 8.91 -16.58 -28.24
CA LYS A 4 10.24 -16.17 -27.75
C LYS A 4 10.23 -14.65 -27.55
N LEU A 5 10.17 -14.21 -26.28
CA LEU A 5 10.31 -12.82 -25.89
C LEU A 5 11.70 -12.35 -26.38
N LYS A 6 11.76 -11.44 -27.35
CA LYS A 6 13.05 -10.93 -27.82
C LYS A 6 13.60 -9.95 -26.79
N LEU A 7 14.91 -9.96 -26.56
CA LEU A 7 15.60 -9.04 -25.66
C LEU A 7 15.25 -7.56 -25.95
N THR A 8 15.00 -7.25 -27.23
CA THR A 8 14.56 -5.95 -27.73
C THR A 8 13.16 -5.53 -27.24
N ASP A 9 12.27 -6.48 -26.98
CA ASP A 9 10.92 -6.20 -26.47
C ASP A 9 10.97 -5.87 -24.96
N ILE A 10 11.87 -6.53 -24.23
CA ILE A 10 12.15 -6.23 -22.82
C ILE A 10 12.77 -4.83 -22.69
N GLN A 11 13.74 -4.48 -23.53
CA GLN A 11 14.33 -3.14 -23.55
C GLN A 11 13.29 -2.06 -23.85
N ARG A 12 12.44 -2.26 -24.87
CA ARG A 12 11.33 -1.34 -25.17
C ARG A 12 10.32 -1.23 -24.03
N TYR A 13 10.03 -2.32 -23.33
CA TYR A 13 9.15 -2.31 -22.17
C TYR A 13 9.77 -1.54 -20.99
N LEU A 14 11.06 -1.74 -20.72
CA LEU A 14 11.82 -1.01 -19.72
C LEU A 14 11.87 0.49 -20.05
N GLU A 15 12.16 0.87 -21.28
CA GLU A 15 12.16 2.28 -21.72
C GLU A 15 10.79 2.94 -21.54
N ARG A 16 9.71 2.26 -21.91
CA ARG A 16 8.34 2.75 -21.68
C ARG A 16 8.03 2.91 -20.20
N THR A 17 8.51 1.99 -19.38
CA THR A 17 8.34 2.03 -17.92
C THR A 17 9.15 3.18 -17.31
N PHE A 18 10.37 3.42 -17.79
CA PHE A 18 11.23 4.52 -17.38
C PHE A 18 10.64 5.89 -17.78
N ARG A 19 10.12 6.01 -18.99
CA ARG A 19 9.44 7.24 -19.44
C ARG A 19 8.20 7.54 -18.60
N LYS A 20 7.42 6.50 -18.24
CA LYS A 20 6.29 6.66 -17.31
C LYS A 20 6.75 7.08 -15.91
N PHE A 21 7.82 6.46 -15.40
CA PHE A 21 8.42 6.81 -14.11
C PHE A 21 8.90 8.26 -14.08
N SER A 22 9.47 8.78 -15.17
CA SER A 22 9.88 10.19 -15.30
C SER A 22 8.74 11.18 -15.05
N ASN A 23 7.52 10.83 -15.45
CA ASN A 23 6.33 11.68 -15.33
C ASN A 23 5.60 11.57 -13.98
N TYR A 24 6.07 10.72 -13.07
CA TYR A 24 5.47 10.59 -11.73
C TYR A 24 5.78 11.79 -10.84
N THR A 25 4.84 12.07 -9.93
CA THR A 25 5.07 13.04 -8.85
C THR A 25 6.22 12.56 -7.96
N LYS A 26 6.90 13.48 -7.26
CA LYS A 26 8.02 13.13 -6.36
C LYS A 26 7.62 12.04 -5.36
N HIS A 27 6.42 12.13 -4.78
CA HIS A 27 5.88 11.15 -3.84
C HIS A 27 5.71 9.76 -4.46
N GLN A 28 5.08 9.68 -5.64
CA GLN A 28 4.91 8.41 -6.36
C GLN A 28 6.24 7.76 -6.74
N LYS A 29 7.25 8.56 -7.15
CA LYS A 29 8.60 8.05 -7.43
C LYS A 29 9.23 7.43 -6.19
N THR A 30 9.16 8.10 -5.05
CA THR A 30 9.71 7.61 -3.78
C THR A 30 9.02 6.32 -3.35
N PHE A 31 7.69 6.25 -3.44
CA PHE A 31 6.94 5.06 -3.03
C PHE A 31 7.23 3.87 -3.96
N VAL A 32 7.26 4.08 -5.28
CA VAL A 32 7.58 3.01 -6.24
C VAL A 32 9.03 2.54 -6.06
N LEU A 33 9.99 3.44 -5.82
CA LEU A 33 11.37 3.05 -5.50
C LEU A 33 11.42 2.20 -4.23
N PHE A 34 10.69 2.61 -3.19
CA PHE A 34 10.54 1.82 -1.98
C PHE A 34 9.98 0.42 -2.26
N LEU A 35 8.94 0.29 -3.10
CA LEU A 35 8.39 -1.02 -3.47
C LEU A 35 9.42 -1.92 -4.17
N PHE A 36 10.27 -1.35 -5.03
CA PHE A 36 11.38 -2.10 -5.65
C PHE A 36 12.40 -2.57 -4.63
N VAL A 37 12.80 -1.71 -3.69
CA VAL A 37 13.72 -2.07 -2.61
C VAL A 37 13.10 -3.16 -1.73
N LEU A 38 11.85 -2.98 -1.32
CA LEU A 38 11.12 -3.97 -0.54
C LEU A 38 11.08 -5.32 -1.26
N ALA A 39 10.66 -5.35 -2.54
CA ALA A 39 10.62 -6.58 -3.33
C ALA A 39 12.01 -7.27 -3.42
N ALA A 40 13.08 -6.50 -3.64
CA ALA A 40 14.43 -7.05 -3.70
C ALA A 40 14.86 -7.69 -2.37
N VAL A 41 14.62 -7.00 -1.26
CA VAL A 41 14.98 -7.46 0.09
C VAL A 41 14.17 -8.72 0.48
N LEU A 42 12.90 -8.79 0.07
CA LEU A 42 12.03 -9.96 0.33
C LEU A 42 12.48 -11.22 -0.43
N ILE A 43 13.00 -11.07 -1.65
CA ILE A 43 13.43 -12.19 -2.49
C ILE A 43 14.83 -12.66 -2.10
N LEU A 44 15.75 -11.72 -1.88
CA LEU A 44 17.17 -12.02 -1.71
C LEU A 44 17.52 -12.46 -0.28
N LEU A 45 16.84 -11.93 0.74
CA LEU A 45 17.24 -12.15 2.13
C LEU A 45 16.49 -13.32 2.77
N PRO A 46 17.18 -14.18 3.54
CA PRO A 46 16.55 -15.25 4.29
C PRO A 46 15.83 -14.73 5.53
N ILE A 47 14.78 -15.44 5.93
CA ILE A 47 13.95 -15.13 7.09
C ILE A 47 14.44 -15.87 8.35
N ALA A 48 14.78 -17.15 8.21
CA ALA A 48 15.19 -17.98 9.35
C ALA A 48 16.49 -18.72 9.04
N LYS A 49 17.24 -19.03 10.09
CA LYS A 49 18.44 -19.86 10.03
C LYS A 49 18.23 -21.08 10.92
N ILE A 50 18.59 -22.24 10.41
CA ILE A 50 18.55 -23.50 11.15
C ILE A 50 19.97 -23.94 11.45
N THR A 51 20.32 -23.98 12.73
CA THR A 51 21.57 -24.55 13.23
C THR A 51 21.43 -26.07 13.33
N PRO A 52 22.39 -26.83 12.80
CA PRO A 52 22.33 -28.28 12.82
C PRO A 52 22.60 -28.82 14.22
N ILE A 53 21.93 -29.93 14.54
CA ILE A 53 22.09 -30.65 15.82
C ILE A 53 23.34 -31.55 15.77
N THR A 54 23.71 -32.02 14.58
CA THR A 54 24.84 -32.92 14.35
C THR A 54 26.10 -32.13 13.99
N GLN A 55 27.20 -32.41 14.71
CA GLN A 55 28.51 -31.83 14.41
C GLN A 55 28.95 -32.22 12.98
N GLY A 56 29.33 -31.23 12.17
CA GLY A 56 29.79 -31.42 10.78
C GLY A 56 28.77 -31.09 9.69
N GLN A 57 27.50 -30.82 10.04
CA GLN A 57 26.54 -30.28 9.07
C GLN A 57 26.62 -28.75 9.00
N SER A 58 26.39 -28.19 7.82
CA SER A 58 26.29 -26.75 7.61
C SER A 58 24.89 -26.25 7.98
N SER A 59 24.81 -25.07 8.62
CA SER A 59 23.52 -24.38 8.80
C SER A 59 22.87 -24.11 7.46
N TYR A 60 21.55 -24.23 7.39
CA TYR A 60 20.78 -23.85 6.21
C TYR A 60 19.79 -22.73 6.55
N SER A 61 19.47 -21.94 5.52
CA SER A 61 18.58 -20.79 5.65
C SER A 61 17.21 -21.10 5.05
N ILE A 62 16.18 -20.42 5.55
CA ILE A 62 14.82 -20.48 5.00
C ILE A 62 14.49 -19.10 4.44
N TRP A 63 14.06 -19.08 3.18
CA TRP A 63 13.59 -17.89 2.48
C TRP A 63 12.07 -17.76 2.59
N LEU A 64 11.56 -16.54 2.37
CA LEU A 64 10.13 -16.25 2.37
C LEU A 64 9.36 -17.12 1.36
N LEU A 65 9.90 -17.24 0.14
CA LEU A 65 9.33 -18.04 -0.94
C LEU A 65 9.55 -19.56 -0.76
N GLY A 66 10.12 -19.98 0.37
CA GLY A 66 10.29 -21.38 0.72
C GLY A 66 8.98 -22.04 1.17
N LYS A 67 9.01 -23.38 1.27
CA LYS A 67 7.83 -24.19 1.65
C LYS A 67 7.26 -23.81 3.02
N THR A 68 8.12 -23.42 3.96
CA THR A 68 7.73 -23.12 5.35
C THR A 68 6.79 -21.92 5.47
N TYR A 69 7.05 -20.84 4.72
CA TYR A 69 6.27 -19.60 4.80
C TYR A 69 5.42 -19.35 3.55
N PHE A 70 5.19 -20.37 2.73
CA PHE A 70 4.56 -20.23 1.42
C PHE A 70 3.16 -19.57 1.48
N LYS A 71 2.35 -19.91 2.50
CA LYS A 71 1.02 -19.31 2.69
C LYS A 71 1.11 -17.80 2.93
N SER A 72 1.98 -17.38 3.85
CA SER A 72 2.23 -15.96 4.13
C SER A 72 2.88 -15.27 2.92
N ALA A 73 3.76 -15.96 2.21
CA ALA A 73 4.40 -15.45 1.00
C ALA A 73 3.40 -15.15 -0.10
N ILE A 74 2.37 -15.99 -0.30
CA ILE A 74 1.28 -15.70 -1.27
C ILE A 74 0.59 -14.38 -0.91
N VAL A 75 0.21 -14.20 0.36
CA VAL A 75 -0.46 -12.97 0.81
C VAL A 75 0.44 -11.75 0.56
N ILE A 76 1.72 -11.85 0.91
CA ILE A 76 2.70 -10.77 0.72
C ILE A 76 2.89 -10.45 -0.77
N VAL A 77 3.05 -11.47 -1.61
CA VAL A 77 3.26 -11.31 -3.06
C VAL A 77 2.01 -10.75 -3.75
N LEU A 78 0.81 -11.18 -3.38
CA LEU A 78 -0.44 -10.64 -3.92
C LEU A 78 -0.61 -9.17 -3.51
N SER A 79 -0.34 -8.83 -2.25
CA SER A 79 -0.38 -7.44 -1.77
C SER A 79 0.65 -6.56 -2.47
N LEU A 80 1.88 -7.05 -2.67
CA LEU A 80 2.90 -6.37 -3.46
C LEU A 80 2.48 -6.18 -4.91
N GLY A 81 1.93 -7.22 -5.53
CA GLY A 81 1.43 -7.17 -6.90
C GLY A 81 0.34 -6.11 -7.05
N PHE A 82 -0.58 -6.03 -6.09
CA PHE A 82 -1.58 -4.97 -6.03
C PHE A 82 -0.94 -3.59 -5.90
N LEU A 83 0.01 -3.41 -4.97
CA LEU A 83 0.73 -2.14 -4.76
C LEU A 83 1.48 -1.69 -6.03
N PHE A 84 2.16 -2.60 -6.72
CA PHE A 84 2.82 -2.32 -7.99
C PHE A 84 1.81 -1.94 -9.08
N GLY A 85 0.73 -2.70 -9.23
CA GLY A 85 -0.32 -2.40 -10.20
C GLY A 85 -0.98 -1.04 -9.94
N TRP A 86 -1.28 -0.75 -8.68
CA TRP A 86 -1.90 0.49 -8.23
C TRP A 86 -1.00 1.71 -8.46
N ASN A 87 0.27 1.63 -8.09
CA ASN A 87 1.19 2.77 -8.17
C ASN A 87 1.84 2.95 -9.55
N MET A 88 1.97 1.89 -10.36
CA MET A 88 2.63 1.97 -11.67
C MET A 88 1.67 1.97 -12.86
N HIS A 89 0.41 1.55 -12.72
CA HIS A 89 -0.49 1.36 -13.86
C HIS A 89 -1.71 2.28 -13.79
N THR A 90 -1.67 3.38 -14.54
CA THR A 90 -2.76 4.38 -14.59
C THR A 90 -4.11 3.81 -15.03
N ASN A 91 -4.14 2.75 -15.84
CA ASN A 91 -5.39 2.09 -16.21
C ASN A 91 -5.92 1.19 -15.09
N PHE A 92 -5.04 0.59 -14.28
CA PHE A 92 -5.45 -0.19 -13.11
C PHE A 92 -6.00 0.74 -12.04
N LYS A 93 -5.36 1.90 -11.83
CA LYS A 93 -5.88 2.98 -11.00
C LYS A 93 -7.29 3.42 -11.44
N ARG A 94 -7.48 3.68 -12.74
CA ARG A 94 -8.81 4.01 -13.31
C ARG A 94 -9.84 2.89 -13.13
N PHE A 95 -9.44 1.63 -13.29
CA PHE A 95 -10.29 0.48 -13.06
C PHE A 95 -10.77 0.43 -11.60
N ILE A 96 -9.84 0.50 -10.65
CA ILE A 96 -10.14 0.47 -9.21
C ILE A 96 -11.03 1.66 -8.81
N ILE A 97 -10.76 2.87 -9.30
CA ILE A 97 -11.61 4.04 -9.03
C ILE A 97 -13.03 3.82 -9.58
N LYS A 98 -13.17 3.23 -10.77
CA LYS A 98 -14.47 2.96 -11.39
C LYS A 98 -15.27 1.88 -10.66
N TYR A 99 -14.61 0.82 -10.18
CA TYR A 99 -15.27 -0.32 -9.54
C TYR A 99 -15.53 -0.10 -8.04
N LEU A 100 -14.57 0.48 -7.32
CA LEU A 100 -14.65 0.68 -5.87
C LEU A 100 -15.09 2.10 -5.48
N GLY A 101 -15.19 3.03 -6.44
CA GLY A 101 -15.63 4.41 -6.18
C GLY A 101 -14.64 5.26 -5.39
N PHE A 102 -13.50 4.71 -4.99
CA PHE A 102 -12.52 5.39 -4.15
C PHE A 102 -11.76 6.48 -4.92
N ARG A 103 -12.23 7.72 -4.83
CA ARG A 103 -11.57 8.91 -5.41
C ARG A 103 -10.57 9.47 -4.39
N GLU A 104 -9.35 9.79 -4.83
CA GLU A 104 -8.28 10.38 -4.00
C GLU A 104 -7.78 9.53 -2.80
N THR A 105 -7.97 8.21 -2.80
CA THR A 105 -7.57 7.31 -1.69
C THR A 105 -6.19 6.66 -1.84
N GLU A 106 -5.35 7.16 -2.74
CA GLU A 106 -4.06 6.56 -3.07
C GLU A 106 -3.17 6.29 -1.84
N PRO A 107 -3.02 7.22 -0.89
CA PRO A 107 -2.27 6.98 0.33
C PRO A 107 -2.91 5.93 1.24
N VAL A 108 -4.25 5.91 1.32
CA VAL A 108 -5.01 5.00 2.19
C VAL A 108 -4.90 3.56 1.69
N LEU A 109 -5.01 3.34 0.38
CA LEU A 109 -4.83 2.02 -0.21
C LEU A 109 -3.39 1.54 -0.09
N ASN A 110 -2.40 2.44 -0.27
CA ASN A 110 -0.99 2.11 -0.04
C ASN A 110 -0.76 1.66 1.41
N PHE A 111 -1.31 2.40 2.38
CA PHE A 111 -1.22 2.05 3.80
C PHE A 111 -1.89 0.71 4.10
N MET A 112 -3.11 0.50 3.63
CA MET A 112 -3.88 -0.71 3.89
C MET A 112 -3.16 -1.97 3.38
N PHE A 113 -2.64 -1.94 2.15
CA PHE A 113 -1.91 -3.10 1.60
C PHE A 113 -0.53 -3.29 2.23
N LEU A 114 0.16 -2.22 2.65
CA LEU A 114 1.37 -2.36 3.47
C LEU A 114 1.06 -2.96 4.83
N TRP A 115 -0.05 -2.58 5.45
CA TRP A 115 -0.50 -3.14 6.72
C TRP A 115 -0.81 -4.64 6.61
N ILE A 116 -1.42 -5.09 5.51
CA ILE A 116 -1.63 -6.52 5.24
C ILE A 116 -0.30 -7.27 5.18
N ILE A 117 0.74 -6.70 4.54
CA ILE A 117 2.08 -7.28 4.51
C ILE A 117 2.65 -7.37 5.93
N VAL A 118 2.51 -6.31 6.73
CA VAL A 118 2.98 -6.26 8.12
C VAL A 118 2.28 -7.31 8.98
N ALA A 119 0.97 -7.48 8.85
CA ALA A 119 0.22 -8.50 9.57
C ALA A 119 0.69 -9.92 9.22
N ALA A 120 1.01 -10.17 7.94
CA ALA A 120 1.60 -11.45 7.53
C ALA A 120 2.99 -11.68 8.16
N TYR A 121 3.80 -10.61 8.31
CA TYR A 121 5.08 -10.65 9.01
C TYR A 121 4.95 -10.90 10.51
N MET A 122 3.93 -10.33 11.17
CA MET A 122 3.65 -10.61 12.57
C MET A 122 3.42 -12.10 12.81
N GLY A 123 2.61 -12.76 11.97
CA GLY A 123 2.41 -14.21 12.08
C GLY A 123 3.69 -15.04 11.89
N ILE A 124 4.61 -14.58 11.01
CA ILE A 124 5.93 -15.20 10.84
C ILE A 124 6.77 -15.01 12.12
N LEU A 125 6.77 -13.81 12.68
CA LEU A 125 7.52 -13.48 13.90
C LEU A 125 7.02 -14.26 15.11
N ASP A 126 5.71 -14.39 15.29
CA ASP A 126 5.13 -15.18 16.38
C ASP A 126 5.54 -16.64 16.29
N THR A 127 5.48 -17.20 15.07
CA THR A 127 5.89 -18.59 14.81
C THR A 127 7.39 -18.77 15.09
N LEU A 128 8.24 -17.87 14.60
CA LEU A 128 9.69 -17.94 14.82
C LEU A 128 10.07 -17.70 16.27
N GLY A 129 9.40 -16.78 16.96
CA GLY A 129 9.62 -16.50 18.38
C GLY A 129 9.31 -17.73 19.22
N LEU A 130 8.15 -18.36 18.99
CA LEU A 130 7.75 -19.56 19.70
C LEU A 130 8.70 -20.73 19.43
N VAL A 131 9.06 -20.96 18.16
CA VAL A 131 9.96 -22.06 17.80
C VAL A 131 11.38 -21.81 18.30
N SER A 132 11.88 -20.57 18.24
CA SER A 132 13.24 -20.24 18.71
C SER A 132 13.38 -20.35 20.23
N GLN A 133 12.33 -20.05 20.99
CA GLN A 133 12.32 -20.24 22.45
C GLN A 133 12.28 -21.72 22.84
N ASN A 134 11.57 -22.54 22.07
CA ASN A 134 11.34 -23.94 22.39
C ASN A 134 12.34 -24.89 21.73
N THR A 135 13.10 -24.43 20.73
CA THR A 135 14.03 -25.24 19.96
C THR A 135 15.32 -24.45 19.72
N GLY A 136 16.41 -24.84 20.38
CA GLY A 136 17.74 -24.18 20.25
C GLY A 136 18.39 -24.28 18.86
N THR A 137 17.66 -24.82 17.87
CA THR A 137 18.15 -25.11 16.52
C THR A 137 17.58 -24.15 15.47
N ILE A 138 16.55 -23.37 15.78
CA ILE A 138 15.91 -22.46 14.84
C ILE A 138 16.01 -21.05 15.40
N GLY A 139 16.60 -20.16 14.61
CA GLY A 139 16.79 -18.76 15.01
C GLY A 139 16.38 -17.79 13.91
N ILE A 140 16.21 -16.54 14.31
CA ILE A 140 15.94 -15.43 13.40
C ILE A 140 17.20 -15.17 12.56
N ALA A 141 17.04 -15.09 11.23
CA ALA A 141 18.13 -14.67 10.36
C ALA A 141 18.25 -13.15 10.34
N TRP A 142 19.47 -12.63 10.17
CA TRP A 142 19.72 -11.19 10.02
C TRP A 142 18.90 -10.54 8.88
N GLY A 143 18.60 -11.32 7.83
CA GLY A 143 17.80 -10.88 6.70
C GLY A 143 16.36 -10.50 7.08
N LEU A 144 15.78 -11.17 8.08
CA LEU A 144 14.46 -10.82 8.60
C LEU A 144 14.48 -9.43 9.25
N SER A 145 15.51 -9.10 10.03
CA SER A 145 15.64 -7.79 10.65
C SER A 145 15.71 -6.67 9.61
N VAL A 146 16.46 -6.88 8.52
CA VAL A 146 16.52 -5.91 7.41
C VAL A 146 15.16 -5.75 6.72
N GLN A 147 14.46 -6.85 6.46
CA GLN A 147 13.10 -6.81 5.89
C GLN A 147 12.13 -6.00 6.77
N LEU A 148 12.18 -6.19 8.09
CA LEU A 148 11.35 -5.46 9.04
C LEU A 148 11.68 -3.97 9.08
N ILE A 149 12.95 -3.60 9.07
CA ILE A 149 13.37 -2.18 9.05
C ILE A 149 12.81 -1.50 7.79
N VAL A 150 12.97 -2.14 6.63
CA VAL A 150 12.44 -1.61 5.36
C VAL A 150 10.91 -1.48 5.44
N LEU A 151 10.20 -2.48 5.96
CA LEU A 151 8.75 -2.42 6.14
C LEU A 151 8.32 -1.29 7.07
N VAL A 152 8.99 -1.09 8.20
CA VAL A 152 8.71 0.01 9.14
C VAL A 152 8.90 1.37 8.48
N VAL A 153 9.99 1.55 7.72
CA VAL A 153 10.23 2.78 6.96
C VAL A 153 9.10 3.03 5.95
N GLY A 154 8.66 2.01 5.24
CA GLY A 154 7.51 2.08 4.33
C GLY A 154 6.21 2.47 5.03
N LEU A 155 5.96 1.90 6.19
CA LEU A 155 4.76 2.14 7.00
C LEU A 155 4.73 3.58 7.51
N ILE A 156 5.85 4.09 8.03
CA ILE A 156 5.99 5.49 8.48
C ILE A 156 5.74 6.45 7.30
N MET A 157 6.35 6.20 6.15
CA MET A 157 6.11 7.03 4.95
C MET A 157 4.63 7.03 4.57
N SER A 158 3.99 5.87 4.57
CA SER A 158 2.58 5.74 4.21
C SER A 158 1.65 6.44 5.21
N VAL A 159 1.94 6.38 6.50
CA VAL A 159 1.16 7.09 7.55
C VAL A 159 1.27 8.60 7.37
N ILE A 160 2.47 9.11 7.11
CA ILE A 160 2.69 10.54 6.84
C ILE A 160 1.88 10.99 5.62
N GLU A 161 1.86 10.19 4.54
CA GLU A 161 1.10 10.50 3.34
C GLU A 161 -0.42 10.46 3.59
N VAL A 162 -0.92 9.46 4.32
CA VAL A 162 -2.34 9.40 4.74
C VAL A 162 -2.72 10.61 5.56
N TRP A 163 -1.89 10.99 6.54
CA TRP A 163 -2.17 12.13 7.41
C TRP A 163 -2.17 13.45 6.63
N LYS A 164 -1.19 13.63 5.72
CA LYS A 164 -1.14 14.79 4.82
C LYS A 164 -2.38 14.86 3.91
N SER A 165 -2.79 13.72 3.35
CA SER A 165 -3.98 13.64 2.49
C SER A 165 -5.27 13.93 3.26
N ALA A 166 -5.39 13.43 4.49
CA ALA A 166 -6.53 13.70 5.36
C ALA A 166 -6.62 15.19 5.72
N ASN A 167 -5.49 15.83 6.04
CA ASN A 167 -5.46 17.25 6.38
C ASN A 167 -5.86 18.14 5.20
N GLN A 168 -5.39 17.81 3.98
CA GLN A 168 -5.76 18.54 2.76
C GLN A 168 -7.26 18.43 2.44
N ASN A 169 -7.84 17.23 2.62
CA ASN A 169 -9.27 17.03 2.37
C ASN A 169 -10.14 17.68 3.46
N SER A 170 -9.73 17.67 4.72
CA SER A 170 -10.38 18.42 5.80
C SER A 170 -10.42 19.93 5.51
N GLN A 171 -9.34 20.49 4.96
CA GLN A 171 -9.31 21.90 4.55
C GLN A 171 -10.24 22.21 3.37
N LYS A 172 -10.32 21.34 2.34
CA LYS A 172 -11.26 21.51 1.22
C LYS A 172 -12.72 21.49 1.68
N THR A 173 -13.07 20.58 2.59
CA THR A 173 -14.42 20.50 3.16
C THR A 173 -14.74 21.70 4.06
N LYS A 174 -13.77 22.19 4.84
CA LYS A 174 -13.92 23.43 5.61
C LYS A 174 -14.15 24.65 4.73
N ILE A 175 -13.46 24.77 3.59
CA ILE A 175 -13.67 25.90 2.67
C ILE A 175 -15.08 25.85 2.05
N LEU A 176 -15.58 24.66 1.68
CA LEU A 176 -16.97 24.50 1.22
C LEU A 176 -17.97 24.91 2.30
N ASN A 177 -17.76 24.50 3.55
CA ASN A 177 -18.67 24.84 4.64
C ASN A 177 -18.62 26.35 5.01
N ILE A 178 -17.45 26.99 4.90
CA ILE A 178 -17.32 28.45 5.12
C ILE A 178 -17.94 29.24 3.96
N VAL A 179 -17.82 28.77 2.71
CA VAL A 179 -18.47 29.40 1.55
C VAL A 179 -20.01 29.26 1.60
N ASP A 180 -20.53 28.17 2.16
CA ASP A 180 -21.97 28.02 2.41
C ASP A 180 -22.46 28.81 3.64
N ASP A 181 -21.61 29.03 4.66
CA ASP A 181 -21.93 29.92 5.80
C ASP A 181 -21.88 31.42 5.44
N ASP A 182 -21.13 31.81 4.42
CA ASP A 182 -21.09 33.17 3.85
C ASP A 182 -22.14 33.41 2.74
N ALA A 183 -22.95 32.41 2.40
CA ALA A 183 -24.15 32.65 1.61
C ALA A 183 -25.15 33.42 2.50
N PRO A 184 -25.63 34.61 2.11
CA PRO A 184 -26.59 35.34 2.92
C PRO A 184 -27.79 34.43 3.13
N LYS A 185 -28.10 34.15 4.40
CA LYS A 185 -29.37 33.54 4.80
C LYS A 185 -30.45 34.22 3.97
N ARG A 186 -31.07 33.48 3.04
CA ARG A 186 -32.27 33.92 2.33
C ARG A 186 -33.39 34.10 3.36
N THR A 187 -33.36 35.21 4.08
CA THR A 187 -34.48 35.77 4.82
C THR A 187 -35.33 36.56 3.84
N GLU A 188 -35.85 35.89 2.82
CA GLU A 188 -36.76 36.52 1.86
C GLU A 188 -37.54 35.42 1.15
N ASN A 189 -38.51 34.84 1.87
CA ASN A 189 -39.72 34.22 1.31
C ASN A 189 -40.67 33.68 2.39
N LYS A 190 -40.81 34.38 3.52
CA LYS A 190 -41.97 34.17 4.42
C LYS A 190 -43.05 35.25 4.29
N ARG A 191 -42.75 36.41 3.70
CA ARG A 191 -43.77 37.45 3.43
C ARG A 191 -44.47 37.29 2.08
N VAL A 192 -43.83 36.67 1.09
CA VAL A 192 -44.43 36.50 -0.26
C VAL A 192 -45.50 35.40 -0.29
N LEU A 193 -45.43 34.42 0.60
CA LEU A 193 -46.48 33.39 0.75
C LEU A 193 -47.67 33.86 1.61
N GLN A 194 -47.53 34.96 2.36
CA GLN A 194 -48.60 35.45 3.24
C GLN A 194 -49.64 36.29 2.45
N HIS A 195 -49.23 36.92 1.35
CA HIS A 195 -50.13 37.64 0.44
C HIS A 195 -50.86 36.75 -0.58
N LEU A 196 -50.57 35.44 -0.66
CA LEU A 196 -51.26 34.52 -1.57
C LEU A 196 -52.49 33.85 -0.93
N PHE A 197 -52.80 34.16 0.33
CA PHE A 197 -53.91 33.58 1.09
C PHE A 197 -54.77 34.63 1.81
N GLU A 198 -54.63 35.92 1.51
CA GLU A 198 -55.44 36.99 2.13
C GLU A 198 -56.67 37.41 1.31
N ASP A 199 -56.89 36.85 0.12
CA ASP A 199 -58.06 37.17 -0.72
C ASP A 199 -59.04 35.98 -0.87
N GLU A 200 -59.30 35.24 0.21
CA GLU A 200 -60.42 34.31 0.23
C GLU A 200 -61.02 34.17 1.63
N GLU A 201 -61.81 35.17 2.05
CA GLU A 201 -62.95 34.98 2.96
C GLU A 201 -63.89 36.20 2.94
N LEU A 202 -65.06 35.98 2.31
CA LEU A 202 -66.41 36.60 2.49
C LEU A 202 -66.61 38.12 2.32
#